data_AF-A0A1B6NV12-F1
#
_entry.id   AF-A0A1B6NV12-F1
#
_cell.length_a   1.000
_cell.length_b   1.000
_cell.length_c   1.000
_cell.angle_alpha   90.00
_cell.angle_beta   90.00
_cell.angle_gamma   90.00
#
_symmetry.space_group_name_H-M   'P 1'
#
loop_
_entity.id
_entity.type
_entity.pdbx_description
1 polymer ?
#
loop_
_entity_poly.entity_id
_entity_poly.type
_entity_poly.pdbx_seq_one_letter_code
_entity_poly.pdbx_strand_id
1 'polypeptide(L)'
;MSALTGSAQQHINYATFDGLRGVAAVMVVIFHLAYRAEWAQVITHGYLAVDLFFGLSGFVIAQAYSPHLQAGMSLVQFTILRLVRLYPLYFLGQLLGLCILALFG
;
A
#
# COMPACT_ATOMS: atom_id res chain seq x y z
N MET A 1 12.48 -32.38 -32.65
CA MET A 1 13.24 -31.12 -32.59
C MET A 1 12.25 -29.97 -32.47
N SER A 2 12.30 -29.26 -31.33
CA SER A 2 12.00 -27.82 -31.12
C SER A 2 10.78 -27.25 -31.88
N ALA A 3 9.68 -26.73 -31.32
CA ALA A 3 9.54 -25.90 -30.14
C ALA A 3 8.03 -25.56 -29.96
N LEU A 4 7.28 -26.34 -29.18
CA LEU A 4 5.93 -25.96 -28.76
C LEU A 4 5.80 -25.98 -27.23
N THR A 5 6.88 -25.65 -26.54
CA THR A 5 6.80 -25.19 -25.15
C THR A 5 6.25 -23.77 -25.20
N GLY A 6 4.94 -23.66 -25.43
CA GLY A 6 4.20 -22.44 -25.13
C GLY A 6 4.40 -22.20 -23.64
N SER A 7 5.30 -21.27 -23.32
CA SER A 7 5.48 -20.76 -21.98
C SER A 7 4.11 -20.24 -21.54
N ALA A 8 3.39 -21.06 -20.78
CA ALA A 8 2.25 -20.64 -20.00
C ALA A 8 2.77 -19.53 -19.10
N GLN A 9 2.67 -18.30 -19.60
CA GLN A 9 3.03 -17.09 -18.90
C GLN A 9 2.08 -17.06 -17.71
N GLN A 10 2.54 -17.58 -16.57
CA GLN A 10 1.81 -17.56 -15.33
C GLN A 10 1.59 -16.08 -15.00
N HIS A 11 0.41 -15.58 -15.39
CA HIS A 11 -0.16 -14.36 -14.85
C HIS A 11 -0.36 -14.65 -13.36
N ILE A 12 0.66 -14.39 -12.56
CA ILE A 12 0.53 -14.43 -11.11
C ILE A 12 -0.52 -13.37 -10.79
N ASN A 13 -1.73 -13.83 -10.49
CA ASN A 13 -2.84 -12.97 -10.12
C ASN A 13 -2.52 -12.39 -8.74
N TYR A 14 -1.90 -11.20 -8.71
CA TYR A 14 -1.60 -10.45 -7.49
C TYR A 14 -2.85 -10.00 -6.73
N ALA A 15 -4.04 -10.28 -7.27
CA ALA A 15 -5.34 -9.98 -6.68
C ALA A 15 -5.48 -10.45 -5.22
N THR A 16 -4.86 -11.57 -4.85
CA THR A 16 -4.91 -12.07 -3.46
C THR A 16 -4.11 -11.16 -2.51
N PHE A 17 -2.92 -10.69 -2.91
CA PHE A 17 -2.10 -9.79 -2.10
C PHE A 17 -2.65 -8.35 -2.10
N ASP A 18 -3.18 -7.90 -3.23
CA ASP A 18 -3.87 -6.60 -3.31
C ASP A 18 -5.17 -6.61 -2.49
N GLY A 19 -5.90 -7.73 -2.49
CA GLY A 19 -7.06 -7.94 -1.63
C GLY A 19 -6.71 -7.94 -0.14
N LEU A 20 -5.61 -8.59 0.25
CA LEU A 20 -5.14 -8.58 1.64
C LEU A 20 -4.66 -7.19 2.09
N ARG A 21 -4.01 -6.41 1.19
CA ARG A 21 -3.72 -4.99 1.46
C ARG A 21 -5.01 -4.18 1.64
N GLY A 22 -6.05 -4.47 0.86
CA GLY A 22 -7.37 -3.86 1.03
C GLY A 22 -7.99 -4.15 2.40
N VAL A 23 -7.97 -5.41 2.84
CA VAL A 23 -8.44 -5.79 4.18
C VAL A 23 -7.63 -5.09 5.28
N ALA A 24 -6.31 -5.07 5.16
CA ALA A 24 -5.45 -4.38 6.11
C ALA A 24 -5.73 -2.87 6.14
N ALA A 25 -5.93 -2.22 4.98
CA ALA A 25 -6.28 -0.80 4.91
C ALA A 25 -7.62 -0.49 5.60
N VAL A 26 -8.64 -1.33 5.40
CA VAL A 26 -9.94 -1.20 6.09
C VAL A 26 -9.77 -1.34 7.60
N MET A 27 -8.97 -2.30 8.06
CA MET A 27 -8.67 -2.44 9.49
C MET A 27 -7.95 -1.22 10.09
N VAL A 28 -7.05 -0.57 9.33
CA VAL A 28 -6.38 0.66 9.76
C VAL A 28 -7.35 1.84 9.90
N VAL A 29 -8.33 1.95 8.98
CA VAL A 29 -9.39 2.98 9.06
C VAL A 29 -10.31 2.74 10.25
N ILE A 30 -10.75 1.49 10.46
CA ILE A 30 -11.59 1.11 11.61
C ILE A 30 -10.87 1.40 12.92
N PHE A 31 -9.57 1.09 13.01
CA PHE A 31 -8.75 1.41 14.18
C PHE A 31 -8.71 2.92 14.48
N HIS A 32 -8.48 3.76 13.46
CA HIS A 32 -8.46 5.22 13.65
C HIS A 32 -9.83 5.78 14.06
N LEU A 33 -10.92 5.23 13.51
CA LEU A 33 -12.29 5.59 13.91
C LEU A 33 -12.58 5.20 15.37
N ALA A 34 -12.20 3.99 15.77
CA ALA A 34 -12.39 3.49 17.13
C ALA A 34 -11.56 4.28 18.15
N TYR A 35 -10.35 4.72 17.77
CA TYR A 35 -9.51 5.58 18.61
C TYR A 35 -10.15 6.96 18.84
N ARG A 36 -10.77 7.56 17.81
CA ARG A 36 -11.47 8.85 17.95
C ARG A 36 -12.82 8.76 18.68
N ALA A 37 -13.47 7.61 18.70
CA ALA A 37 -14.75 7.38 19.37
C ALA A 37 -14.61 6.99 20.86
N GLU A 38 -13.41 7.12 21.44
CA GLU A 38 -13.06 6.62 22.79
C GLU A 38 -13.27 5.11 23.00
N TRP A 39 -13.49 4.33 21.94
CA TRP A 39 -13.49 2.85 21.96
C TRP A 39 -12.08 2.27 21.96
N ALA A 40 -11.09 3.06 22.40
CA ALA A 40 -9.66 2.72 22.41
C ALA A 40 -9.35 1.43 23.20
N GLN A 41 -10.20 1.06 24.16
CA GLN A 41 -10.03 -0.18 24.94
C GLN A 41 -10.32 -1.45 24.13
N VAL A 42 -11.11 -1.39 23.05
CA VAL A 42 -11.49 -2.59 22.27
C VAL A 42 -10.46 -2.93 21.19
N ILE A 43 -9.67 -1.94 20.73
CA ILE A 43 -8.68 -2.13 19.66
C ILE A 43 -7.30 -1.64 20.12
N THR A 44 -6.78 -2.20 21.22
CA THR A 44 -5.41 -1.89 21.70
C THR A 44 -4.31 -2.35 20.73
N HIS A 45 -4.62 -3.31 19.86
CA HIS A 45 -3.66 -3.99 18.97
C HIS A 45 -3.75 -3.54 17.50
N GLY A 46 -4.37 -2.40 17.21
CA GLY A 46 -4.52 -1.91 15.83
C GLY A 46 -3.21 -1.66 15.08
N TYR A 47 -2.09 -1.53 15.80
CA TYR A 47 -0.75 -1.43 15.22
C TYR A 47 -0.38 -2.66 14.36
N LEU A 48 -0.90 -3.86 14.67
CA LEU A 48 -0.64 -5.07 13.86
C LEU A 48 -1.21 -4.97 12.45
N ALA A 49 -2.36 -4.31 12.26
CA ALA A 49 -2.93 -4.10 10.94
C ALA A 49 -2.08 -3.15 10.09
N VAL A 50 -1.47 -2.17 10.74
CA VAL A 50 -0.52 -1.22 10.13
C VAL A 50 0.74 -1.96 9.70
N ASP A 51 1.32 -2.76 10.58
CA ASP A 51 2.52 -3.57 10.30
C ASP A 51 2.26 -4.56 9.14
N LEU A 52 1.11 -5.23 9.14
CA LEU A 52 0.68 -6.12 8.06
C LEU A 52 0.53 -5.36 6.74
N PHE A 53 -0.14 -4.20 6.74
CA PHE A 53 -0.31 -3.37 5.54
C PHE A 53 1.03 -2.95 4.95
N PHE A 54 1.97 -2.47 5.77
CA PHE A 54 3.28 -2.04 5.33
C PHE A 54 4.15 -3.22 4.87
N GLY A 55 4.14 -4.34 5.61
CA GLY A 55 4.86 -5.55 5.24
C GLY A 55 4.42 -6.12 3.89
N LEU A 56 3.11 -6.24 3.66
CA LEU A 56 2.56 -6.70 2.37
C LEU A 56 2.85 -5.71 1.24
N SER A 57 2.79 -4.41 1.51
CA SER A 57 3.16 -3.38 0.55
C SER A 57 4.63 -3.53 0.11
N GLY A 58 5.55 -3.74 1.06
CA GLY A 58 6.96 -3.98 0.78
C GLY A 58 7.19 -5.23 -0.06
N PHE A 59 6.54 -6.33 0.29
CA PHE A 59 6.65 -7.61 -0.43
C PHE A 59 6.16 -7.51 -1.89
N VAL A 60 4.96 -6.97 -2.12
CA VAL A 60 4.41 -6.78 -3.48
C VAL A 60 5.32 -5.90 -4.33
N ILE A 61 5.87 -4.85 -3.74
CA ILE A 61 6.77 -3.93 -4.44
C ILE A 61 8.10 -4.60 -4.78
N ALA A 62 8.71 -5.32 -3.84
CA ALA A 62 9.95 -6.06 -4.08
C ALA A 62 9.76 -7.07 -5.22
N GLN A 63 8.62 -7.76 -5.25
CA GLN A 63 8.33 -8.74 -6.28
C GLN A 63 8.07 -8.10 -7.66
N ALA A 64 7.34 -6.99 -7.72
CA ALA A 64 7.04 -6.27 -8.96
C ALA A 64 8.27 -5.59 -9.58
N TYR A 65 9.19 -5.10 -8.73
CA TYR A 65 10.40 -4.41 -9.17
C TYR A 65 11.63 -5.32 -9.28
N SER A 66 11.59 -6.56 -8.78
CA SER A 66 12.68 -7.55 -8.91
C SER A 66 13.25 -7.66 -10.34
N PRO A 67 12.45 -7.88 -11.40
CA PRO A 67 12.97 -7.95 -12.77
C PRO A 67 13.53 -6.61 -13.28
N HIS A 68 12.97 -5.47 -12.85
CA HIS A 68 13.44 -4.14 -13.23
C HIS A 68 14.78 -3.79 -12.57
N LEU A 69 14.95 -4.20 -11.32
CA LEU A 69 16.20 -4.00 -10.57
C LEU A 69 17.33 -4.85 -11.16
N GLN A 70 17.03 -6.09 -11.56
CA GLN A 70 17.96 -6.95 -12.28
C GLN A 70 18.34 -6.39 -13.66
N ALA A 71 17.45 -5.64 -14.30
CA ALA A 71 17.70 -4.94 -15.56
C ALA A 71 18.50 -3.62 -15.39
N GLY A 72 18.98 -3.30 -14.18
CA GLY A 72 19.82 -2.13 -13.92
C GLY A 72 19.06 -0.86 -13.51
N MET A 73 17.80 -0.98 -13.08
CA MET A 73 17.03 0.16 -12.58
C MET A 73 17.70 0.78 -11.33
N SER A 74 17.91 2.10 -11.36
CA SER A 74 18.44 2.86 -10.24
C SER A 74 17.43 2.94 -9.08
N LEU A 75 17.92 2.80 -7.84
CA LEU A 75 17.14 3.03 -6.62
C LEU A 75 16.51 4.43 -6.57
N VAL A 76 17.15 5.43 -7.21
CA VAL A 76 16.63 6.79 -7.32
C VAL A 76 15.37 6.79 -8.18
N GLN A 77 15.39 6.07 -9.30
CA GLN A 77 14.27 6.00 -10.25
C GLN A 77 13.06 5.29 -9.63
N PHE A 78 13.32 4.21 -8.88
CA PHE A 78 12.32 3.54 -8.03
C PHE A 78 11.68 4.49 -7.02
N THR A 79 12.52 5.28 -6.32
CA THR A 79 12.05 6.20 -5.27
C THR A 79 11.22 7.33 -5.85
N ILE A 80 11.61 7.89 -7.00
CA ILE A 80 10.86 8.94 -7.70
C ILE A 80 9.48 8.44 -8.14
N LEU A 81 9.39 7.26 -8.75
CA LEU A 81 8.11 6.66 -9.16
C LEU A 81 7.14 6.48 -7.98
N ARG A 82 7.69 6.13 -6.81
CA ARG A 82 6.91 5.95 -5.58
C ARG A 82 6.47 7.29 -4.98
N LEU A 83 7.36 8.28 -4.98
CA LEU A 83 7.05 9.64 -4.52
C LEU A 83 5.96 10.28 -5.37
N VAL A 84 6.04 10.19 -6.70
CA VAL A 84 5.03 10.76 -7.62
C VAL A 84 3.63 10.16 -7.39
N ARG A 85 3.52 8.91 -6.92
CA ARG A 85 2.23 8.32 -6.54
C ARG A 85 1.76 8.70 -5.14
N LEU A 86 2.66 8.91 -4.18
CA LEU A 86 2.33 9.23 -2.79
C LEU A 86 2.02 10.72 -2.58
N TYR A 87 2.75 11.61 -3.25
CA TYR A 87 2.63 13.06 -3.12
C TYR A 87 1.22 13.60 -3.44
N PRO A 88 0.52 13.13 -4.49
CA PRO A 88 -0.85 13.57 -4.79
C PRO A 88 -1.81 13.25 -3.65
N LEU A 89 -1.68 12.05 -3.06
CA LEU A 89 -2.53 11.63 -1.96
C LEU A 89 -2.21 12.40 -0.67
N TYR A 90 -0.92 12.67 -0.42
CA TYR A 90 -0.47 13.49 0.71
C TYR A 90 -1.00 14.93 0.60
N PHE A 91 -0.86 15.56 -0.57
CA PHE A 91 -1.36 16.91 -0.80
C PHE A 91 -2.88 16.99 -0.64
N LEU A 92 -3.61 15.99 -1.16
CA LEU A 92 -5.06 15.92 -0.99
C LEU A 92 -5.46 15.76 0.48
N GLY A 93 -4.72 14.94 1.24
CA GLY A 93 -4.91 14.79 2.69
C GLY A 93 -4.67 16.10 3.46
N GLN A 94 -3.60 16.83 3.11
CA GLN A 94 -3.30 18.14 3.70
C GLN A 94 -4.39 19.17 3.37
N LEU A 95 -4.88 19.19 2.13
CA LEU A 95 -5.96 20.08 1.70
C LEU A 95 -7.27 19.76 2.43
N LEU A 96 -7.64 18.48 2.51
CA LEU A 96 -8.82 18.05 3.27
C LEU A 96 -8.71 18.41 4.76
N GLY A 97 -7.55 18.17 5.38
CA GLY A 97 -7.31 18.53 6.77
C GLY A 97 -7.42 20.04 7.01
N LEU A 98 -6.84 20.85 6.11
CA LEU A 98 -6.95 22.30 6.15
C LEU A 98 -8.40 22.77 5.97
N CYS A 99 -9.14 22.21 5.01
CA CYS A 99 -10.55 22.52 4.81
C CYS A 99 -11.40 22.17 6.04
N ILE A 100 -11.17 21.02 6.66
CA ILE A 100 -11.88 20.62 7.89
C ILE A 100 -11.56 21.59 9.03
N LEU A 101 -10.28 21.95 9.21
CA LEU A 101 -9.89 22.92 10.23
C LEU A 101 -10.53 24.29 10.01
N ALA A 102 -10.60 24.77 8.76
CA ALA A 102 -11.20 26.06 8.44
C ALA A 102 -12.74 26.07 8.55
N LEU A 103 -13.40 24.91 8.45
CA LEU A 103 -14.87 24.79 8.56
C LEU A 103 -15.36 24.61 10.00
N PHE A 104 -14.53 24.01 10.87
CA PHE A 104 -14.88 23.68 12.26
C PHE A 104 -14.08 24.47 13.30
N GLY A 105 -13.16 25.33 12.86
CA GLY A 105 -12.34 26.21 13.70
C GLY A 105 -12.87 27.64 13.79
#